data_AF-A0A538RT92-F1
#
_entry.id   AF-A0A538RT92-F1
#
_cell.length_a   1.000
_cell.length_b   1.000
_cell.length_c   1.000
_cell.angle_alpha   90.00
_cell.angle_beta   90.00
_cell.angle_gamma   90.00
#
_symmetry.space_group_name_H-M   'P 1'
#
loop_
_entity.id
_entity.type
_entity.pdbx_description
1 polymer ?
#
loop_
_entity_poly.entity_id
_entity_poly.type
_entity_poly.pdbx_seq_one_letter_code
_entity_poly.pdbx_strand_id
1 'polypeptide(L)'
;MRTSPCPRPASSIKLTDPVTLREEDKVPGSGVLTHYFSAGLTFPLKDAVRLMIDVSDNTATNLVLDKIGIASTGKRMAAWGFPETKIHAKSFRGSTTSIDPARSKRYGLGSTTAREMVGILEKLQRGKAATPEGCKEMLAILQQCEDKEKFPRFLPEGVKVAHKTGSLSDARTDAGILSWPAGPVALCMLTNNNEDHSWVVDNAGNVFCAKVAREVYDYFNSRHIAPATGAKKSLQW
;
A
#
# COMPACT_ATOMS: atom_id res chain seq x y z
N MET A 1 -33.88 -33.95 13.58
CA MET A 1 -33.41 -32.55 13.52
C MET A 1 -31.90 -32.57 13.73
N ARG A 2 -31.11 -32.31 12.69
CA ARG A 2 -29.64 -32.22 12.82
C ARG A 2 -29.33 -30.79 13.22
N THR A 3 -28.82 -30.61 14.44
CA THR A 3 -28.32 -29.32 14.90
C THR A 3 -27.09 -28.97 14.07
N SER A 4 -27.15 -27.83 13.38
CA SER A 4 -25.99 -27.26 12.71
C SER A 4 -24.88 -27.00 13.74
N PRO A 5 -23.60 -27.29 13.44
CA PRO A 5 -22.52 -26.97 14.38
C PRO A 5 -22.43 -25.45 14.55
N CYS A 6 -22.28 -25.02 15.80
CA CYS A 6 -21.92 -23.65 16.16
C CYS A 6 -20.65 -23.22 15.37
N PRO A 7 -20.61 -22.02 14.75
CA PRO A 7 -19.40 -21.57 14.08
C PRO A 7 -18.23 -21.55 15.06
N ARG A 8 -17.15 -22.27 14.75
CA ARG A 8 -15.91 -22.20 15.52
C ARG A 8 -15.41 -20.75 15.53
N PRO A 9 -14.99 -20.19 16.67
CA PRO A 9 -14.34 -18.89 16.71
C PRO A 9 -13.12 -18.92 15.80
N ALA A 10 -12.94 -17.88 14.97
CA ALA A 10 -11.79 -17.77 14.10
C ALA A 10 -10.51 -17.84 14.96
N SER A 11 -9.72 -18.89 14.79
CA SER A 11 -8.38 -18.99 15.38
C SER A 11 -7.59 -17.73 15.03
N SER A 12 -7.00 -17.07 16.02
CA SER A 12 -6.20 -15.87 15.80
C SER A 12 -5.03 -16.18 14.86
N ILE A 13 -4.98 -15.51 13.71
CA ILE A 13 -3.86 -15.59 12.74
C ILE A 13 -2.63 -14.96 13.38
N LYS A 14 -1.47 -15.61 13.27
CA LYS A 14 -0.18 -15.11 13.77
C LYS A 14 0.77 -14.87 12.60
N LEU A 15 1.61 -13.85 12.73
CA LEU A 15 2.68 -13.55 11.76
C LEU A 15 3.71 -14.67 11.62
N THR A 16 3.82 -15.55 12.62
CA THR A 16 4.67 -16.75 12.60
C THR A 16 4.00 -17.96 11.96
N ASP A 17 2.72 -17.87 11.59
CA ASP A 17 2.02 -19.01 10.98
C ASP A 17 2.70 -19.37 9.66
N PRO A 18 2.91 -20.68 9.39
CA PRO A 18 3.60 -21.11 8.18
C PRO A 18 2.74 -20.90 6.94
N VAL A 19 3.36 -20.44 5.87
CA VAL A 19 2.85 -20.35 4.52
C VAL A 19 3.73 -21.23 3.64
N THR A 20 3.11 -22.11 2.85
CA THR A 20 3.83 -22.98 1.91
C THR A 20 3.55 -22.52 0.50
N LEU A 21 4.59 -22.22 -0.27
CA LEU A 21 4.52 -21.94 -1.69
C LEU A 21 4.31 -23.25 -2.46
N ARG A 22 3.21 -23.39 -3.19
CA ARG A 22 2.97 -24.52 -4.10
C ARG A 22 3.09 -24.07 -5.55
N GLU A 23 3.18 -25.02 -6.48
CA GLU A 23 3.28 -24.67 -7.90
C GLU A 23 2.01 -23.98 -8.40
N GLU A 24 0.82 -24.36 -7.89
CA GLU A 24 -0.45 -23.71 -8.28
C GLU A 24 -0.60 -22.27 -7.76
N ASP A 25 0.15 -21.89 -6.72
CA ASP A 25 0.09 -20.55 -6.12
C ASP A 25 0.83 -19.52 -6.97
N LYS A 26 1.82 -19.96 -7.76
CA LYS A 26 2.67 -19.09 -8.58
C LYS A 26 1.85 -18.39 -9.66
N VAL A 27 1.91 -17.07 -9.66
CA VAL A 27 1.27 -16.19 -10.66
C VAL A 27 2.30 -15.27 -11.32
N PRO A 28 2.04 -14.78 -12.55
CA PRO A 28 2.93 -13.85 -13.24
C PRO A 28 2.90 -12.44 -12.59
N GLY A 29 3.65 -11.50 -13.18
CA GLY A 29 3.75 -10.11 -12.73
C GLY A 29 4.93 -9.87 -11.80
N SER A 30 4.85 -8.80 -11.00
CA SER A 30 5.87 -8.47 -10.01
C SER A 30 6.01 -9.53 -8.92
N GLY A 31 7.22 -9.70 -8.43
CA GLY A 31 7.57 -10.62 -7.35
C GLY A 31 8.84 -11.42 -7.62
N VAL A 32 9.29 -12.12 -6.59
CA VAL A 32 10.47 -12.99 -6.62
C VAL A 32 10.10 -14.45 -6.42
N LEU A 33 8.99 -14.75 -5.73
CA LEU A 33 8.60 -16.12 -5.38
C LEU A 33 8.39 -17.01 -6.61
N THR A 34 7.69 -16.49 -7.62
CA THR A 34 7.42 -17.25 -8.86
C THR A 34 8.70 -17.61 -9.60
N HIS A 35 9.69 -16.71 -9.61
CA HIS A 35 10.85 -16.79 -10.49
C HIS A 35 12.07 -17.47 -9.85
N TYR A 36 12.25 -17.33 -8.55
CA TYR A 36 13.49 -17.72 -7.87
C TYR A 36 13.31 -18.84 -6.84
N PHE A 37 12.08 -19.18 -6.47
CA PHE A 37 11.81 -20.15 -5.40
C PHE A 37 11.03 -21.37 -5.91
N SER A 38 11.49 -22.55 -5.50
CA SER A 38 10.83 -23.83 -5.79
C SER A 38 9.58 -24.03 -4.93
N ALA A 39 8.56 -24.72 -5.45
CA ALA A 39 7.46 -25.16 -4.61
C ALA A 39 7.92 -26.09 -3.48
N GLY A 40 7.13 -26.13 -2.41
CA GLY A 40 7.43 -26.80 -1.15
C GLY A 40 8.11 -25.89 -0.13
N LEU A 41 8.66 -24.73 -0.56
CA LEU A 41 9.21 -23.74 0.35
C LEU A 41 8.15 -23.32 1.37
N THR A 42 8.49 -23.43 2.65
CA THR A 42 7.63 -22.99 3.75
C THR A 42 8.34 -21.91 4.56
N PHE A 43 7.65 -20.79 4.77
CA PHE A 43 8.17 -19.62 5.47
C PHE A 43 7.07 -18.93 6.29
N PRO A 44 7.42 -18.13 7.31
CA PRO A 44 6.45 -17.38 8.10
C PRO A 44 5.58 -16.41 7.28
N LEU A 45 4.31 -16.25 7.66
CA LEU A 45 3.39 -15.29 7.06
C LEU A 45 3.95 -13.85 7.00
N LYS A 46 4.72 -13.42 8.02
CA LYS A 46 5.39 -12.11 8.01
C LYS A 46 6.27 -11.89 6.78
N ASP A 47 6.93 -12.93 6.28
CA ASP A 47 7.86 -12.79 5.17
C ASP A 47 7.06 -12.69 3.85
N ALA A 48 5.90 -13.36 3.75
CA ALA A 48 4.95 -13.14 2.66
C ALA A 48 4.42 -11.69 2.67
N VAL A 49 4.10 -11.15 3.85
CA VAL A 49 3.64 -9.74 4.00
C VAL A 49 4.73 -8.75 3.57
N ARG A 50 6.00 -9.01 3.92
CA ARG A 50 7.13 -8.18 3.49
C ARG A 50 7.30 -8.21 1.97
N LEU A 51 7.36 -9.41 1.36
CA LEU A 51 7.47 -9.53 -0.10
C LEU A 51 6.30 -8.88 -0.86
N MET A 52 5.09 -8.97 -0.31
CA MET A 52 3.90 -8.28 -0.84
C MET A 52 4.06 -6.75 -0.86
N ILE A 53 4.78 -6.16 0.10
CA ILE A 53 4.94 -4.70 0.18
C ILE A 53 6.22 -4.23 -0.51
N ASP A 54 7.35 -4.86 -0.20
CA ASP A 54 8.69 -4.43 -0.58
C ASP A 54 8.86 -4.46 -2.11
N VAL A 55 8.52 -5.61 -2.73
CA VAL A 55 8.67 -5.88 -4.17
C VAL A 55 7.35 -6.14 -4.88
N SER A 56 6.22 -5.89 -4.20
CA SER A 56 4.88 -6.07 -4.75
C SER A 56 4.60 -7.49 -5.25
N ASP A 57 5.09 -8.52 -4.57
CA ASP A 57 5.00 -9.90 -5.02
C ASP A 57 3.54 -10.40 -5.09
N ASN A 58 3.08 -10.72 -6.30
CA ASN A 58 1.70 -11.16 -6.54
C ASN A 58 1.40 -12.53 -5.94
N THR A 59 2.38 -13.43 -5.94
CA THR A 59 2.26 -14.76 -5.33
C THR A 59 2.19 -14.63 -3.82
N ALA A 60 3.06 -13.81 -3.21
CA ALA A 60 3.01 -13.53 -1.78
C ALA A 60 1.68 -12.89 -1.35
N THR A 61 1.17 -11.94 -2.16
CA THR A 61 -0.14 -11.31 -1.95
C THR A 61 -1.25 -12.37 -1.90
N ASN A 62 -1.27 -13.30 -2.85
CA ASN A 62 -2.26 -14.37 -2.90
C ASN A 62 -2.16 -15.31 -1.70
N LEU A 63 -0.95 -15.67 -1.28
CA LEU A 63 -0.71 -16.49 -0.09
C LEU A 63 -1.18 -15.81 1.21
N VAL A 64 -0.98 -14.49 1.34
CA VAL A 64 -1.54 -13.71 2.45
C VAL A 64 -3.07 -13.74 2.41
N LEU A 65 -3.67 -13.55 1.23
CA LEU A 65 -5.13 -13.62 1.04
C LEU A 65 -5.70 -15.01 1.38
N ASP A 66 -4.97 -16.09 1.12
CA ASP A 66 -5.37 -17.44 1.54
C ASP A 66 -5.40 -17.61 3.06
N LYS A 67 -4.51 -16.93 3.78
CA LYS A 67 -4.51 -16.96 5.24
C LYS A 67 -5.63 -16.14 5.85
N ILE A 68 -5.85 -14.92 5.36
CA ILE A 68 -6.80 -13.98 5.97
C ILE A 68 -8.21 -14.06 5.39
N GLY A 69 -8.36 -14.63 4.19
CA GLY A 69 -9.58 -14.63 3.38
C GLY A 69 -9.86 -13.28 2.72
N ILE A 70 -10.27 -13.29 1.44
CA ILE A 70 -10.47 -12.09 0.60
C ILE A 70 -11.42 -11.07 1.25
N ALA A 71 -12.50 -11.55 1.87
CA ALA A 71 -13.52 -10.67 2.48
C ALA A 71 -13.05 -9.94 3.75
N SER A 72 -11.93 -10.37 4.37
CA SER A 72 -11.48 -9.82 5.67
C SER A 72 -11.08 -8.35 5.55
N THR A 73 -10.34 -7.99 4.50
CA THR A 73 -9.92 -6.61 4.22
C THR A 73 -11.14 -5.71 4.04
N GLY A 74 -12.09 -6.09 3.17
CA GLY A 74 -13.31 -5.31 2.93
C GLY A 74 -14.17 -5.13 4.19
N LYS A 75 -14.31 -6.17 5.03
CA LYS A 75 -15.00 -6.07 6.32
C LYS A 75 -14.31 -5.08 7.26
N ARG A 76 -12.98 -5.13 7.34
CA ARG A 76 -12.20 -4.20 8.17
C ARG A 76 -12.33 -2.76 7.67
N MET A 77 -12.21 -2.53 6.36
CA MET A 77 -12.33 -1.20 5.77
C MET A 77 -13.74 -0.63 6.00
N ALA A 78 -14.79 -1.41 5.78
CA ALA A 78 -16.16 -0.99 6.09
C ALA A 78 -16.36 -0.62 7.56
N ALA A 79 -15.80 -1.39 8.50
CA ALA A 79 -15.85 -1.07 9.94
C ALA A 79 -15.11 0.25 10.31
N TRP A 80 -14.20 0.71 9.46
CA TRP A 80 -13.52 2.00 9.59
C TRP A 80 -14.22 3.15 8.85
N GLY A 81 -15.35 2.88 8.19
CA GLY A 81 -16.06 3.85 7.36
C GLY A 81 -15.48 4.01 5.96
N PHE A 82 -14.75 3.00 5.46
CA PHE A 82 -14.10 3.00 4.14
C PHE A 82 -14.72 1.92 3.23
N PRO A 83 -15.99 2.06 2.81
CA PRO A 83 -16.69 1.02 2.07
C PRO A 83 -16.16 0.81 0.65
N GLU A 84 -15.43 1.75 0.05
CA GLU A 84 -14.96 1.62 -1.34
C GLU A 84 -13.61 0.90 -1.45
N THR A 85 -12.86 0.77 -0.36
CA THR A 85 -11.60 0.05 -0.32
C THR A 85 -11.85 -1.44 -0.13
N LYS A 86 -11.79 -2.18 -1.23
CA LYS A 86 -12.09 -3.62 -1.27
C LYS A 86 -11.10 -4.35 -2.17
N ILE A 87 -10.76 -5.56 -1.75
CA ILE A 87 -10.15 -6.58 -2.61
C ILE A 87 -11.29 -7.48 -3.08
N HIS A 88 -11.44 -7.65 -4.39
CA HIS A 88 -12.52 -8.44 -4.98
C HIS A 88 -12.06 -9.86 -5.33
N ALA A 89 -10.78 -10.06 -5.66
CA ALA A 89 -10.24 -11.35 -6.08
C ALA A 89 -8.75 -11.47 -5.73
N LYS A 90 -8.14 -12.62 -6.07
CA LYS A 90 -6.69 -12.82 -6.05
C LYS A 90 -6.02 -12.31 -7.34
N SER A 91 -4.76 -11.87 -7.25
CA SER A 91 -3.94 -11.40 -8.37
C SER A 91 -3.88 -12.48 -9.46
N PHE A 92 -4.14 -12.10 -10.71
CA PHE A 92 -4.20 -13.00 -11.89
C PHE A 92 -5.18 -14.18 -11.78
N ARG A 93 -6.11 -14.16 -10.82
CA ARG A 93 -7.09 -15.23 -10.56
C ARG A 93 -8.52 -14.68 -10.45
N GLY A 94 -8.79 -13.54 -11.08
CA GLY A 94 -10.07 -12.84 -11.00
C GLY A 94 -11.28 -13.68 -11.39
N SER A 95 -11.16 -14.50 -12.43
CA SER A 95 -12.24 -15.34 -12.96
C SER A 95 -12.67 -16.48 -12.02
N THR A 96 -11.80 -16.94 -11.12
CA THR A 96 -12.06 -18.09 -10.25
C THR A 96 -12.20 -17.74 -8.78
N THR A 97 -11.71 -16.57 -8.36
CA THR A 97 -11.65 -16.20 -6.93
C THR A 97 -12.45 -14.95 -6.59
N SER A 98 -13.14 -14.35 -7.56
CA SER A 98 -13.93 -13.14 -7.31
C SER A 98 -15.05 -13.40 -6.30
N ILE A 99 -15.08 -12.59 -5.24
CA ILE A 99 -16.17 -12.55 -4.25
C ILE A 99 -17.19 -11.44 -4.54
N ASP A 100 -16.94 -10.63 -5.57
CA ASP A 100 -17.84 -9.58 -6.06
C ASP A 100 -17.65 -9.44 -7.58
N PRO A 101 -18.33 -10.30 -8.38
CA PRO A 101 -18.15 -10.32 -9.84
C PRO A 101 -18.53 -9.01 -10.52
N ALA A 102 -19.54 -8.30 -10.00
CA ALA A 102 -19.98 -7.03 -10.54
C ALA A 102 -18.92 -5.93 -10.37
N ARG A 103 -18.34 -5.79 -9.16
CA ARG A 103 -17.22 -4.87 -8.94
C ARG A 103 -15.95 -5.32 -9.63
N SER A 104 -15.69 -6.64 -9.72
CA SER A 104 -14.52 -7.16 -10.43
C SER A 104 -14.57 -6.84 -11.93
N LYS A 105 -15.75 -6.95 -12.55
CA LYS A 105 -15.94 -6.55 -13.94
C LYS A 105 -15.68 -5.05 -14.16
N ARG A 106 -16.02 -4.21 -13.17
CA ARG A 106 -15.89 -2.75 -13.28
C ARG A 106 -14.50 -2.22 -12.91
N TYR A 107 -13.87 -2.79 -11.89
CA TYR A 107 -12.67 -2.24 -11.25
C TYR A 107 -11.49 -3.22 -11.22
N GLY A 108 -11.68 -4.45 -11.69
CA GLY A 108 -10.66 -5.49 -11.63
C GLY A 108 -10.44 -6.04 -10.21
N LEU A 109 -9.18 -6.29 -9.86
CA LEU A 109 -8.75 -6.99 -8.65
C LEU A 109 -9.30 -6.39 -7.35
N GLY A 110 -9.44 -5.07 -7.30
CA GLY A 110 -9.85 -4.32 -6.13
C GLY A 110 -10.25 -2.91 -6.50
N SER A 111 -10.64 -2.13 -5.50
CA SER A 111 -11.00 -0.73 -5.67
C SER A 111 -10.68 0.03 -4.37
N THR A 112 -10.52 1.35 -4.49
CA THR A 112 -10.32 2.28 -3.36
C THR A 112 -10.61 3.72 -3.84
N THR A 113 -10.50 4.69 -2.94
CA THR A 113 -10.48 6.12 -3.28
C THR A 113 -9.29 6.79 -2.60
N ALA A 114 -8.83 7.91 -3.16
CA ALA A 114 -7.73 8.67 -2.56
C ALA A 114 -8.05 9.11 -1.12
N ARG A 115 -9.31 9.50 -0.86
CA ARG A 115 -9.79 9.89 0.47
C ARG A 115 -9.71 8.77 1.49
N GLU A 116 -10.17 7.57 1.13
CA GLU A 116 -10.12 6.41 2.04
C GLU A 116 -8.68 5.97 2.29
N MET A 117 -7.82 5.98 1.26
CA MET A 117 -6.42 5.62 1.43
C MET A 117 -5.69 6.60 2.36
N VAL A 118 -5.91 7.91 2.22
CA VAL A 118 -5.40 8.90 3.19
C VAL A 118 -5.93 8.61 4.60
N GLY A 119 -7.22 8.28 4.74
CA GLY A 119 -7.81 7.90 6.03
C GLY A 119 -7.16 6.66 6.67
N ILE A 120 -6.77 5.66 5.86
CA ILE A 120 -6.03 4.47 6.33
C ILE A 120 -4.64 4.88 6.81
N LEU A 121 -3.91 5.68 6.02
CA LEU A 121 -2.57 6.16 6.37
C LEU A 121 -2.59 7.02 7.64
N GLU A 122 -3.59 7.89 7.82
CA GLU A 122 -3.75 8.66 9.06
C GLU A 122 -4.00 7.77 10.28
N LYS A 123 -4.84 6.73 10.15
CA LYS A 123 -5.05 5.76 11.24
C LYS A 123 -3.76 5.01 11.57
N LEU A 124 -3.00 4.64 10.55
CA LEU A 124 -1.71 3.98 10.72
C LEU A 124 -0.70 4.88 11.44
N GLN A 125 -0.52 6.11 10.98
CA GLN A 125 0.37 7.12 11.58
C GLN A 125 0.01 7.41 13.05
N ARG A 126 -1.28 7.40 13.38
CA ARG A 126 -1.79 7.66 14.75
C ARG A 126 -1.78 6.42 15.65
N GLY A 127 -1.30 5.26 15.18
CA GLY A 127 -1.30 4.02 15.96
C GLY A 127 -2.69 3.44 16.21
N LYS A 128 -3.67 3.73 15.34
CA LYS A 128 -5.09 3.35 15.50
C LYS A 128 -5.55 2.28 14.51
N ALA A 129 -4.67 1.83 13.61
CA ALA A 129 -4.98 0.77 12.65
C ALA A 129 -4.85 -0.66 13.26
N ALA A 130 -4.00 -0.80 14.27
CA ALA A 130 -3.75 -2.04 15.03
C ALA A 130 -3.24 -1.68 16.44
N THR A 131 -2.42 -2.52 17.06
CA THR A 131 -1.63 -2.13 18.24
C THR A 131 -0.58 -1.07 17.85
N PRO A 132 -0.09 -0.23 18.79
CA PRO A 132 0.96 0.74 18.49
C PRO A 132 2.21 0.11 17.87
N GLU A 133 2.64 -1.04 18.38
CA GLU A 133 3.78 -1.81 17.87
C GLU A 133 3.50 -2.35 16.46
N GLY A 134 2.29 -2.86 16.22
CA GLY A 134 1.89 -3.34 14.90
C GLY A 134 1.82 -2.21 13.87
N CYS A 135 1.36 -1.01 14.27
CA CYS A 135 1.40 0.16 13.40
C CYS A 135 2.84 0.59 13.08
N LYS A 136 3.74 0.56 14.06
CA LYS A 136 5.16 0.83 13.84
C LYS A 136 5.79 -0.18 12.88
N GLU A 137 5.47 -1.47 13.03
CA GLU A 137 5.95 -2.52 12.13
C GLU A 137 5.40 -2.34 10.71
N MET A 138 4.11 -2.07 10.55
CA MET A 138 3.51 -1.78 9.24
C MET A 138 4.15 -0.57 8.55
N LEU A 139 4.42 0.51 9.29
CA LEU A 139 5.16 1.67 8.76
C LEU A 139 6.59 1.33 8.36
N ALA A 140 7.28 0.50 9.15
CA ALA A 140 8.64 0.07 8.85
C ALA A 140 8.69 -0.77 7.57
N ILE A 141 7.71 -1.68 7.36
CA ILE A 141 7.57 -2.47 6.14
C ILE A 141 7.29 -1.55 4.94
N LEU A 142 6.35 -0.59 5.06
CA LEU A 142 6.08 0.38 3.98
C LEU A 142 7.31 1.24 3.61
N GLN A 143 8.25 1.47 4.52
CA GLN A 143 9.51 2.17 4.21
C GLN A 143 10.49 1.32 3.39
N GLN A 144 10.31 0.00 3.36
CA GLN A 144 11.14 -0.92 2.58
C GLN A 144 10.66 -1.09 1.13
N CYS A 145 9.56 -0.45 0.71
CA CYS A 145 9.13 -0.49 -0.69
C CYS A 145 10.28 -0.07 -1.62
N GLU A 146 10.68 -0.96 -2.53
CA GLU A 146 11.88 -0.78 -3.37
C GLU A 146 11.65 0.16 -4.56
N ASP A 147 10.39 0.38 -4.95
CA ASP A 147 10.04 1.25 -6.08
C ASP A 147 10.28 2.72 -5.74
N LYS A 148 11.40 3.27 -6.25
CA LYS A 148 11.78 4.68 -6.09
C LYS A 148 11.40 5.57 -7.28
N GLU A 149 10.61 5.07 -8.23
CA GLU A 149 10.31 5.78 -9.48
C GLU A 149 9.17 6.81 -9.36
N LYS A 150 8.39 6.74 -8.26
CA LYS A 150 7.21 7.59 -8.00
C LYS A 150 7.49 8.61 -6.90
N PHE A 151 6.81 8.55 -5.74
CA PHE A 151 6.99 9.57 -4.70
C PHE A 151 8.44 9.84 -4.31
N PRO A 152 9.33 8.84 -4.11
CA PRO A 152 10.70 9.09 -3.70
C PRO A 152 11.53 9.88 -4.72
N ARG A 153 11.19 9.80 -6.01
CA ARG A 153 12.11 10.11 -7.12
C ARG A 153 12.69 11.52 -7.12
N PHE A 154 11.89 12.54 -6.75
CA PHE A 154 12.30 13.95 -6.78
C PHE A 154 12.34 14.59 -5.38
N LEU A 155 12.10 13.80 -4.33
CA LEU A 155 12.22 14.27 -2.96
C LEU A 155 13.70 14.46 -2.59
N PRO A 156 14.04 15.49 -1.80
CA PRO A 156 15.41 15.67 -1.34
C PRO A 156 15.81 14.55 -0.36
N GLU A 157 17.12 14.40 -0.18
CA GLU A 157 17.66 13.51 0.83
C GLU A 157 17.10 13.82 2.23
N GLY A 158 16.98 12.77 3.06
CA GLY A 158 16.44 12.87 4.41
C GLY A 158 14.91 12.79 4.52
N VAL A 159 14.17 12.91 3.41
CA VAL A 159 12.73 12.61 3.41
C VAL A 159 12.52 11.11 3.49
N LYS A 160 11.84 10.65 4.55
CA LYS A 160 11.45 9.25 4.70
C LYS A 160 10.12 9.02 4.01
N VAL A 161 10.02 7.94 3.25
CA VAL A 161 8.83 7.59 2.46
C VAL A 161 8.35 6.20 2.87
N ALA A 162 7.24 6.13 3.60
CA ALA A 162 6.55 4.89 3.92
C ALA A 162 5.37 4.74 2.96
N HIS A 163 5.50 3.97 1.89
CA HIS A 163 4.55 3.99 0.78
C HIS A 163 4.34 2.62 0.12
N LYS A 164 3.34 2.55 -0.75
CA LYS A 164 3.13 1.43 -1.66
C LYS A 164 2.68 1.92 -3.03
N THR A 165 3.39 1.46 -4.04
CA THR A 165 3.10 1.75 -5.45
C THR A 165 2.14 0.75 -6.08
N GLY A 166 1.52 1.14 -7.19
CA GLY A 166 0.77 0.27 -8.09
C GLY A 166 0.95 0.69 -9.55
N SER A 167 0.98 -0.30 -10.45
CA SER A 167 1.12 -0.08 -11.88
C SER A 167 0.30 -1.12 -12.65
N LEU A 168 -0.54 -0.65 -13.58
CA LEU A 168 -1.21 -1.46 -14.62
C LEU A 168 -0.85 -0.89 -16.00
N SER A 169 -1.39 -1.39 -17.10
CA SER A 169 -1.08 -0.81 -18.42
C SER A 169 -1.36 0.70 -18.50
N ASP A 170 -2.48 1.15 -17.97
CA ASP A 170 -3.03 2.50 -18.11
C ASP A 170 -3.19 3.23 -16.76
N ALA A 171 -2.62 2.69 -15.68
CA ALA A 171 -2.71 3.26 -14.34
C ALA A 171 -1.35 3.31 -13.65
N ARG A 172 -1.08 4.39 -12.93
CA ARG A 172 0.06 4.54 -12.01
C ARG A 172 -0.47 5.09 -10.70
N THR A 173 -0.09 4.47 -9.59
CA THR A 173 -0.55 4.85 -8.27
C THR A 173 0.59 4.81 -7.26
N ASP A 174 0.48 5.67 -6.25
CA ASP A 174 1.35 5.64 -5.08
C ASP A 174 0.57 6.22 -3.89
N ALA A 175 0.71 5.60 -2.73
CA ALA A 175 0.09 6.07 -1.50
C ALA A 175 1.01 5.82 -0.32
N GLY A 176 1.22 6.84 0.51
CA GLY A 176 2.15 6.73 1.62
C GLY A 176 2.21 7.95 2.53
N ILE A 177 3.09 7.86 3.51
CA ILE A 177 3.42 8.92 4.45
C ILE A 177 4.83 9.40 4.14
N LEU A 178 4.93 10.67 3.76
CA LEU A 178 6.18 11.39 3.57
C LEU A 178 6.54 12.08 4.89
N SER A 179 7.77 11.91 5.39
CA SER A 179 8.17 12.46 6.69
C SER A 179 9.52 13.16 6.63
N TRP A 180 9.55 14.38 7.16
CA TRP A 180 10.74 15.22 7.33
C TRP A 180 10.63 15.98 8.67
N PRO A 181 11.61 16.81 9.09
CA PRO A 181 11.60 17.43 10.42
C PRO A 181 10.35 18.24 10.78
N ALA A 182 9.67 18.78 9.76
CA ALA A 182 8.45 19.56 9.94
C ALA A 182 7.21 18.70 10.25
N GLY A 183 7.26 17.40 9.98
CA GLY A 183 6.22 16.45 10.31
C GLY A 183 5.87 15.50 9.16
N PRO A 184 4.98 14.52 9.42
CA PRO A 184 4.49 13.60 8.42
C PRO A 184 3.33 14.20 7.61
N VAL A 185 3.29 13.90 6.32
CA VAL A 185 2.15 14.17 5.42
C VAL A 185 1.71 12.87 4.76
N ALA A 186 0.43 12.53 4.90
CA ALA A 186 -0.20 11.43 4.17
C ALA A 186 -0.60 11.91 2.77
N LEU A 187 -0.21 11.15 1.74
CA LEU A 187 -0.46 11.46 0.34
C LEU A 187 -0.94 10.20 -0.40
N CYS A 188 -1.93 10.36 -1.28
CA CYS A 188 -2.38 9.32 -2.17
C CYS A 188 -2.60 9.89 -3.56
N MET A 189 -1.97 9.27 -4.56
CA MET A 189 -2.13 9.58 -5.98
C MET A 189 -2.64 8.34 -6.70
N LEU A 190 -3.77 8.49 -7.38
CA LEU A 190 -4.37 7.46 -8.20
C LEU A 190 -4.58 8.04 -9.61
N THR A 191 -3.93 7.46 -10.62
CA THR A 191 -4.20 7.78 -12.02
C THR A 191 -4.78 6.56 -12.74
N ASN A 192 -5.63 6.80 -13.73
CA ASN A 192 -6.21 5.78 -14.61
C ASN A 192 -6.42 6.37 -16.01
N ASN A 193 -6.66 5.51 -17.00
CA ASN A 193 -6.80 5.89 -18.40
C ASN A 193 -5.63 6.76 -18.88
N ASN A 194 -4.41 6.49 -18.40
CA ASN A 194 -3.21 7.18 -18.82
C ASN A 194 -2.95 6.89 -20.30
N GLU A 195 -2.54 7.88 -21.09
CA GLU A 195 -2.17 7.65 -22.50
C GLU A 195 -0.84 6.88 -22.65
N ASP A 196 0.10 7.11 -21.73
CA ASP A 196 1.40 6.44 -21.73
C ASP A 196 1.32 5.07 -21.06
N HIS A 197 1.32 4.02 -21.89
CA HIS A 197 1.28 2.62 -21.46
C HIS A 197 2.66 1.96 -21.32
N SER A 198 3.75 2.71 -21.50
CA SER A 198 5.10 2.15 -21.48
C SER A 198 5.54 1.70 -20.07
N TRP A 199 6.34 0.63 -20.01
CA TRP A 199 6.94 0.11 -18.77
C TRP A 199 8.39 0.58 -18.62
N VAL A 200 8.58 1.90 -18.64
CA VAL A 200 9.88 2.56 -18.44
C VAL A 200 9.84 3.45 -17.21
N VAL A 201 11.01 3.71 -16.62
CA VAL A 201 11.18 4.58 -15.44
C VAL A 201 10.52 5.95 -15.65
N ASP A 202 10.65 6.49 -16.87
CA ASP A 202 10.15 7.81 -17.28
C ASP A 202 8.70 7.83 -17.75
N ASN A 203 7.93 6.77 -17.48
CA ASN A 203 6.49 6.76 -17.76
C ASN A 203 5.85 8.02 -17.16
N ALA A 204 5.00 8.69 -17.95
CA ALA A 204 4.41 9.98 -17.59
C ALA A 204 3.67 9.94 -16.24
N GLY A 205 3.00 8.84 -15.92
CA GLY A 205 2.30 8.64 -14.65
C GLY A 205 3.25 8.48 -13.45
N ASN A 206 4.41 7.83 -13.64
CA ASN A 206 5.47 7.76 -12.61
C ASN A 206 5.99 9.17 -12.31
N VAL A 207 6.38 9.91 -13.35
CA VAL A 207 6.90 11.27 -13.25
C VAL A 207 5.87 12.21 -12.64
N PHE A 208 4.59 12.06 -12.97
CA PHE A 208 3.51 12.85 -12.38
C PHE A 208 3.38 12.60 -10.87
N CYS A 209 3.39 11.34 -10.42
CA CYS A 209 3.38 11.02 -8.99
C CYS A 209 4.59 11.65 -8.26
N ALA A 210 5.78 11.55 -8.86
CA ALA A 210 7.01 12.14 -8.31
C ALA A 210 6.92 13.67 -8.17
N LYS A 211 6.43 14.36 -9.21
CA LYS A 211 6.24 15.82 -9.19
C LYS A 211 5.24 16.24 -8.12
N VAL A 212 4.10 15.55 -7.99
CA VAL A 212 3.12 15.87 -6.96
C VAL A 212 3.70 15.68 -5.56
N ALA A 213 4.44 14.60 -5.30
CA ALA A 213 5.11 14.42 -4.01
C ALA A 213 6.10 15.56 -3.71
N ARG A 214 6.84 16.01 -4.72
CA ARG A 214 7.75 17.14 -4.60
C ARG A 214 7.03 18.45 -4.26
N GLU A 215 5.96 18.77 -4.98
CA GLU A 215 5.14 19.97 -4.72
C GLU A 215 4.53 19.96 -3.31
N VAL A 216 4.06 18.80 -2.84
CA VAL A 216 3.56 18.63 -1.48
C VAL A 216 4.66 18.89 -0.46
N TYR A 217 5.86 18.34 -0.66
CA TYR A 217 7.00 18.61 0.19
C TYR A 217 7.33 20.11 0.23
N ASP A 218 7.48 20.76 -0.93
CA ASP A 218 7.85 22.17 -1.01
C ASP A 218 6.79 23.07 -0.35
N TYR A 219 5.50 22.79 -0.56
CA TYR A 219 4.39 23.51 0.07
C TYR A 219 4.41 23.43 1.60
N PHE A 220 4.54 22.23 2.16
CA PHE A 220 4.50 22.07 3.61
C PHE A 220 5.84 22.45 4.27
N ASN A 221 6.97 22.23 3.61
CA ASN A 221 8.29 22.60 4.12
C ASN A 221 8.48 24.13 4.17
N SER A 222 8.06 24.86 3.13
CA SER A 222 8.17 26.33 3.10
C SER A 222 7.34 27.02 4.19
N ARG A 223 6.20 26.43 4.61
CA ARG A 223 5.36 26.97 5.69
C ARG A 223 5.93 26.76 7.09
N HIS A 224 6.87 25.84 7.26
CA HIS A 224 7.64 25.68 8.50
C HIS A 224 8.87 26.59 8.55
N ILE A 225 9.32 27.11 7.41
CA ILE A 225 10.33 28.17 7.31
C ILE A 225 9.61 29.53 7.27
N ALA A 226 8.84 29.86 8.31
CA ALA A 226 8.47 31.27 8.53
C ALA A 226 9.72 32.04 9.00
N PRO A 227 9.94 33.29 8.57
CA PRO A 227 11.21 33.98 8.76
C PRO A 227 11.52 34.19 10.25
N ALA A 228 12.79 34.03 10.62
CA ALA A 228 13.29 34.46 11.91
C ALA A 228 12.80 35.89 12.20
N THR A 229 12.15 36.04 13.34
CA THR A 229 11.54 37.28 13.81
C THR A 229 12.51 38.47 13.77
N GLY A 230 12.13 39.49 13.01
CA GLY A 230 12.36 40.91 13.29
C GLY A 230 13.76 41.35 13.75
N ALA A 231 14.65 41.60 12.80
CA ALA A 231 15.65 42.64 13.01
C ALA A 231 14.90 43.99 13.05
N LYS A 232 14.69 44.54 14.26
CA LYS A 232 14.29 45.94 14.43
C LYS A 232 15.34 46.81 13.74
N LYS A 233 15.00 47.39 12.59
CA LYS A 233 15.73 48.57 12.10
C LYS A 233 15.48 49.69 13.09
N SER A 234 16.51 50.06 13.84
CA SER A 234 16.55 51.33 14.56
C SER A 234 16.51 52.45 13.52
N LEU A 235 15.37 53.10 13.38
CA LEU A 235 15.29 54.42 12.75
C LEU A 235 15.76 55.43 13.79
N GLN A 236 16.93 56.02 13.56
CA GLN A 236 17.32 57.29 14.13
C GLN A 236 16.90 58.37 13.13
N TRP A 237 15.98 59.24 13.56
CA TRP A 237 15.99 60.68 13.31
C TRP A 237 15.41 61.34 14.55
#